data_AF-A0A2S9FJC3-F1
#
_entry.id   AF-A0A2S9FJC3-F1
#
_cell.length_a   1.000
_cell.length_b   1.000
_cell.length_c   1.000
_cell.angle_alpha   90.00
_cell.angle_beta   90.00
_cell.angle_gamma   90.00
#
_symmetry.space_group_name_H-M   'P 1'
#
loop_
_entity.id
_entity.type
_entity.pdbx_description
1 polymer ?
#
loop_
_entity_poly.entity_id
_entity_poly.type
_entity_poly.pdbx_seq_one_letter_code
_entity_poly.pdbx_strand_id
1 'polypeptide(L)'
;IVGWVSSELPEDKPRHLLGISEPDDLFAAVEAGADTFDCVSPSRVARNAAVYSVHGRYNITGARYRRDFTPIDAECDCYTCAHYTRAYLHHLFKAKEILASTLCTIHNERFVIRLVDDIRAAIPAGRFDELRDHVLGRYYAAKG
;
A
#
# COMPACT_ATOMS: atom_id res chain seq x y z
N ILE A 1 -7.55 19.30 -9.64
CA ILE A 1 -6.84 20.16 -8.66
C ILE A 1 -5.34 19.93 -8.73
N VAL A 2 -4.84 18.71 -8.48
CA VAL A 2 -3.39 18.42 -8.51
C VAL A 2 -2.75 18.85 -9.83
N GLY A 3 -3.30 18.44 -10.99
CA GLY A 3 -2.74 18.83 -12.29
C GLY A 3 -2.67 20.36 -12.53
N TRP A 4 -3.64 21.12 -12.03
CA TRP A 4 -3.63 22.59 -12.14
C TRP A 4 -2.56 23.22 -11.24
N VAL A 5 -2.40 22.71 -10.01
CA VAL A 5 -1.32 23.20 -9.12
C VAL A 5 0.04 22.84 -9.71
N SER A 6 0.20 21.61 -10.20
CA SER A 6 1.45 21.14 -10.80
C SER A 6 1.87 21.97 -12.00
N SER A 7 0.95 22.42 -12.87
CA SER A 7 1.30 23.24 -14.04
C SER A 7 1.85 24.63 -13.68
N GLU A 8 1.54 25.15 -12.49
CA GLU A 8 2.04 26.44 -12.00
C GLU A 8 3.36 26.33 -11.23
N LEU A 9 3.79 25.10 -10.88
CA LEU A 9 5.02 24.87 -10.12
C LEU A 9 6.23 24.71 -11.06
N PRO A 10 7.43 25.21 -10.66
CA PRO A 10 8.65 25.07 -11.45
C PRO A 10 8.93 23.62 -11.86
N GLU A 11 9.32 23.41 -13.11
CA GLU A 11 9.64 22.08 -13.64
C GLU A 11 10.94 21.49 -13.08
N ASP A 12 11.86 22.35 -12.62
CA ASP A 12 13.19 21.99 -12.12
C ASP A 12 13.22 21.69 -10.61
N LYS A 13 12.05 21.61 -9.97
CA LYS A 13 11.92 21.37 -8.53
C LYS A 13 10.97 20.23 -8.21
N PRO A 14 11.28 19.40 -7.21
CA PRO A 14 10.41 18.30 -6.83
C PRO A 14 9.08 18.81 -6.25
N ARG A 15 8.00 18.12 -6.59
CA ARG A 15 6.64 18.39 -6.14
C ARG A 15 6.24 17.34 -5.10
N HIS A 16 6.03 17.80 -3.87
CA HIS A 16 5.64 16.95 -2.75
C HIS A 16 4.13 17.01 -2.52
N LEU A 17 3.47 15.86 -2.55
CA LEU A 17 2.02 15.77 -2.37
C LEU A 17 1.67 15.19 -1.00
N LEU A 18 1.02 16.03 -0.20
CA LEU A 18 0.70 15.73 1.20
C LEU A 18 -0.56 14.89 1.34
N GLY A 19 -0.49 13.82 2.15
CA GLY A 19 -1.65 13.10 2.67
C GLY A 19 -2.22 11.98 1.78
N ILE A 20 -1.46 11.45 0.82
CA ILE A 20 -1.93 10.45 -0.15
C ILE A 20 -1.19 9.11 -0.02
N SER A 21 -1.92 7.99 -0.10
CA SER A 21 -1.32 6.64 -0.04
C SER A 21 -2.13 5.50 -0.65
N GLU A 22 -3.38 5.71 -1.09
CA GLU A 22 -4.12 4.64 -1.76
C GLU A 22 -3.59 4.48 -3.21
N PRO A 23 -3.67 3.28 -3.81
CA PRO A 23 -3.02 3.02 -5.10
C PRO A 23 -3.47 3.94 -6.23
N ASP A 24 -4.77 4.18 -6.37
CA ASP A 24 -5.36 5.07 -7.39
C ASP A 24 -4.92 6.52 -7.22
N ASP A 25 -4.87 7.01 -5.98
CA ASP A 25 -4.39 8.36 -5.70
C ASP A 25 -2.91 8.52 -6.07
N LEU A 26 -2.08 7.50 -5.81
CA LEU A 26 -0.66 7.53 -6.18
C LEU A 26 -0.47 7.58 -7.70
N PHE A 27 -1.18 6.75 -8.46
CA PHE A 27 -1.12 6.81 -9.93
C PHE A 27 -1.60 8.15 -10.46
N ALA A 28 -2.76 8.63 -10.01
CA ALA A 28 -3.32 9.91 -10.46
C ALA A 28 -2.42 11.10 -10.11
N ALA A 29 -1.76 11.06 -8.95
CA ALA A 29 -0.84 12.10 -8.53
C ALA A 29 0.46 12.11 -9.33
N VAL A 30 1.05 10.94 -9.60
CA VAL A 30 2.24 10.83 -10.45
C VAL A 30 1.93 11.27 -11.88
N GLU A 31 0.77 10.87 -12.43
CA GLU A 31 0.29 11.33 -13.74
C GLU A 31 0.11 12.85 -13.78
N ALA A 32 -0.31 13.45 -12.66
CA ALA A 32 -0.39 14.89 -12.48
C ALA A 32 0.96 15.57 -12.14
N GLY A 33 2.07 14.83 -12.13
CA GLY A 33 3.43 15.36 -11.96
C GLY A 33 3.91 15.50 -10.51
N ALA A 34 3.38 14.72 -9.56
CA ALA A 34 3.93 14.65 -8.20
C ALA A 34 5.13 13.67 -8.12
N ASP A 35 6.16 14.03 -7.33
CA ASP A 35 7.42 13.28 -7.24
C ASP A 35 7.57 12.52 -5.91
N THR A 36 7.01 13.06 -4.82
CA THR A 36 7.15 12.52 -3.47
C THR A 36 5.84 12.62 -2.69
N PHE A 37 5.67 11.74 -1.71
CA PHE A 37 4.42 11.56 -0.99
C PHE A 37 4.68 11.35 0.50
N ASP A 38 3.74 11.77 1.34
CA ASP A 38 3.62 11.33 2.72
C ASP A 38 2.16 11.03 3.05
N CYS A 39 1.93 10.05 3.93
CA CYS A 39 0.61 9.82 4.49
C CYS A 39 0.71 8.98 5.76
N VAL A 40 -0.16 9.30 6.72
CA VAL A 40 -0.29 8.48 7.94
C VAL A 40 -1.12 7.21 7.72
N SER A 41 -1.83 7.08 6.59
CA SER A 41 -2.80 6.00 6.39
C SER A 41 -2.22 4.61 6.60
N PRO A 42 -1.07 4.23 6.00
CA PRO A 42 -0.57 2.86 6.07
C PRO A 42 -0.34 2.40 7.51
N SER A 43 0.37 3.21 8.31
CA SER A 43 0.56 2.96 9.74
C SER A 43 -0.72 3.09 10.57
N ARG A 44 -1.59 4.09 10.29
CA ARG A 44 -2.83 4.32 11.05
C ARG A 44 -3.81 3.16 10.93
N VAL A 45 -3.98 2.62 9.72
CA VAL A 45 -4.92 1.51 9.49
C VAL A 45 -4.32 0.17 9.93
N ALA A 46 -3.00 0.00 9.84
CA ALA A 46 -2.29 -1.16 10.38
C ALA A 46 -2.53 -1.34 11.89
N ARG A 47 -2.42 -0.25 12.67
CA ARG A 47 -2.71 -0.25 14.12
C ARG A 47 -4.15 -0.64 14.46
N ASN A 48 -5.07 -0.53 13.49
CA ASN A 48 -6.46 -0.95 13.59
C ASN A 48 -6.75 -2.26 12.83
N ALA A 49 -5.70 -3.07 12.63
CA ALA A 49 -5.73 -4.40 12.03
C ALA A 49 -6.11 -4.47 10.55
N ALA A 50 -6.13 -3.34 9.84
CA ALA A 50 -6.29 -3.34 8.39
C ALA A 50 -4.93 -3.45 7.71
N VAL A 51 -4.80 -4.43 6.82
CA VAL A 51 -3.60 -4.68 6.03
C VAL A 51 -3.88 -4.48 4.54
N TYR A 52 -2.89 -3.97 3.81
CA TYR A 52 -2.94 -3.86 2.37
C TYR A 52 -2.57 -5.18 1.69
N SER A 53 -3.17 -5.44 0.55
CA SER A 53 -2.77 -6.54 -0.33
C SER A 53 -3.02 -6.13 -1.77
N VAL A 54 -2.44 -6.87 -2.70
CA VAL A 54 -2.68 -6.75 -4.14
C VAL A 54 -4.16 -6.93 -4.56
N HIS A 55 -5.01 -7.47 -3.67
CA HIS A 55 -6.45 -7.67 -3.88
C HIS A 55 -7.31 -6.74 -3.01
N GLY A 56 -6.74 -5.62 -2.58
CA GLY A 56 -7.43 -4.64 -1.74
C GLY A 56 -7.08 -4.75 -0.26
N ARG A 57 -7.60 -3.79 0.50
CA ARG A 57 -7.44 -3.70 1.95
C ARG A 57 -8.43 -4.62 2.67
N TYR A 58 -7.97 -5.34 3.69
CA TYR A 58 -8.85 -6.16 4.53
C TYR A 58 -8.43 -6.14 6.00
N ASN A 59 -9.33 -6.57 6.89
CA ASN A 59 -9.04 -6.66 8.32
C ASN A 59 -8.57 -8.06 8.73
N ILE A 60 -7.35 -8.17 9.28
CA ILE A 60 -6.71 -9.44 9.65
C ILE A 60 -7.38 -10.14 10.86
N THR A 61 -8.22 -9.42 11.61
CA THR A 61 -9.00 -10.01 12.72
C THR A 61 -10.24 -10.79 12.28
N GLY A 62 -10.53 -10.83 10.97
CA GLY A 62 -11.61 -11.63 10.42
C GLY A 62 -11.47 -13.12 10.77
N ALA A 63 -12.59 -13.78 11.08
CA ALA A 63 -12.59 -15.18 11.56
C ALA A 63 -11.93 -16.16 10.57
N ARG A 64 -12.00 -15.89 9.26
CA ARG A 64 -11.35 -16.69 8.20
C ARG A 64 -9.84 -16.81 8.38
N TYR A 65 -9.19 -15.84 9.04
CA TYR A 65 -7.74 -15.83 9.23
C TYR A 65 -7.26 -16.60 10.46
N ARG A 66 -8.16 -17.06 11.33
CA ARG A 66 -7.81 -17.73 12.59
C ARG A 66 -6.91 -18.97 12.41
N ARG A 67 -7.04 -19.66 11.28
CA ARG A 67 -6.24 -20.85 10.93
C ARG A 67 -5.60 -20.72 9.54
N ASP A 68 -5.40 -19.48 9.09
CA ASP A 68 -4.70 -19.19 7.84
C ASP A 68 -3.19 -19.09 8.12
N PHE A 69 -2.46 -20.18 7.83
CA PHE A 69 -1.02 -20.27 8.06
C PHE A 69 -0.18 -19.74 6.89
N THR A 70 -0.76 -18.92 6.01
CA THR A 70 -0.06 -18.20 4.94
C THR A 70 0.33 -16.79 5.39
N PRO A 71 1.32 -16.12 4.76
CA PRO A 71 1.66 -14.73 5.06
C PRO A 71 0.55 -13.75 4.63
N ILE A 72 0.66 -12.46 4.99
CA ILE A 72 -0.29 -11.44 4.50
C ILE A 72 -0.31 -11.43 2.98
N ASP A 73 0.86 -11.47 2.36
CA ASP A 73 1.05 -11.52 0.92
C ASP A 73 2.26 -12.42 0.61
N ALA A 74 2.07 -13.40 -0.27
CA ALA A 74 3.11 -14.37 -0.64
C ALA A 74 4.18 -13.76 -1.56
N GLU A 75 3.87 -12.66 -2.23
CA GLU A 75 4.80 -11.93 -3.10
C GLU A 75 5.51 -10.78 -2.36
N CYS A 76 5.29 -10.64 -1.05
CA CYS A 76 5.88 -9.58 -0.23
C CYS A 76 7.19 -10.00 0.43
N ASP A 77 8.20 -9.15 0.28
CA ASP A 77 9.55 -9.32 0.80
C ASP A 77 9.77 -8.66 2.18
N CYS A 78 8.70 -8.20 2.83
CA CYS A 78 8.81 -7.56 4.14
C CYS A 78 9.09 -8.59 5.25
N TYR A 79 9.70 -8.13 6.34
CA TYR A 79 9.97 -8.95 7.53
C TYR A 79 8.72 -9.70 8.02
N THR A 80 7.57 -9.03 8.04
CA THR A 80 6.32 -9.64 8.51
C THR A 80 5.89 -10.82 7.65
N CYS A 81 5.91 -10.69 6.32
CA CYS A 81 5.50 -11.76 5.41
C CYS A 81 6.52 -12.90 5.35
N ALA A 82 7.81 -12.63 5.59
CA ALA A 82 8.84 -13.66 5.63
C ALA A 82 8.78 -14.56 6.89
N HIS A 83 8.23 -14.05 8.00
CA HIS A 83 8.37 -14.70 9.31
C HIS A 83 7.06 -15.03 10.03
N TYR A 84 5.94 -14.43 9.63
CA TYR A 84 4.68 -14.57 10.36
C TYR A 84 3.50 -14.89 9.45
N THR A 85 2.56 -15.63 10.02
CA THR A 85 1.33 -16.02 9.34
C THR A 85 0.19 -15.08 9.68
N ARG A 86 -0.83 -15.05 8.82
CA ARG A 86 -2.10 -14.37 9.06
C ARG A 86 -2.77 -14.85 10.35
N ALA A 87 -2.69 -16.14 10.66
CA ALA A 87 -3.18 -16.72 11.90
C ALA A 87 -2.47 -16.17 13.14
N TYR A 88 -1.15 -16.00 13.07
CA TYR A 88 -0.39 -15.41 14.18
C TYR A 88 -0.76 -13.94 14.38
N LEU A 89 -0.84 -13.15 13.31
CA LEU A 89 -1.27 -11.75 13.38
C LEU A 89 -2.70 -11.61 13.93
N HIS A 90 -3.63 -12.45 13.45
CA HIS A 90 -4.99 -12.54 13.99
C HIS A 90 -4.96 -12.79 15.50
N HIS A 91 -4.17 -13.76 15.95
CA HIS A 91 -4.01 -14.07 17.36
C HIS A 91 -3.48 -12.88 18.17
N LEU A 92 -2.40 -12.22 17.71
CA LEU A 92 -1.83 -11.07 18.42
C LEU A 92 -2.83 -9.92 18.58
N PHE A 93 -3.62 -9.60 17.55
CA PHE A 93 -4.68 -8.59 17.67
C PHE A 93 -5.77 -9.01 18.65
N LYS A 94 -6.17 -10.28 18.68
CA LYS A 94 -7.15 -10.78 19.66
C LYS A 94 -6.60 -10.76 21.09
N ALA A 95 -5.30 -11.00 21.25
CA ALA A 95 -4.58 -10.91 22.51
C ALA A 95 -4.27 -9.46 22.94
N LYS A 96 -4.52 -8.46 22.07
CA LYS A 96 -4.20 -7.04 22.27
C LYS A 96 -2.71 -6.77 22.47
N GLU A 97 -1.88 -7.55 21.79
CA GLU A 97 -0.42 -7.41 21.82
C GLU A 97 0.04 -6.29 20.88
N ILE A 98 0.90 -5.38 21.39
CA ILE A 98 1.41 -4.24 20.61
C ILE A 98 2.20 -4.68 19.37
N LEU A 99 2.80 -5.87 19.43
CA LEU A 99 3.56 -6.46 18.32
C LEU A 99 2.72 -6.58 17.04
N ALA A 100 1.41 -6.81 17.16
CA ALA A 100 0.50 -6.87 16.01
C ALA A 100 0.55 -5.57 15.18
N SER A 101 0.50 -4.43 15.88
CA SER A 101 0.57 -3.11 15.26
C SER A 101 1.89 -2.88 14.55
N THR A 102 3.01 -3.27 15.17
CA THR A 102 4.36 -3.13 14.60
C THR A 102 4.48 -3.96 13.32
N LEU A 103 4.13 -5.24 13.37
CA LEU A 103 4.25 -6.15 12.23
C LEU A 103 3.35 -5.74 11.05
N CYS A 104 2.10 -5.33 11.32
CA CYS A 104 1.22 -4.85 10.27
C CYS A 104 1.67 -3.49 9.70
N THR A 105 2.30 -2.63 10.51
CA THR A 105 2.85 -1.37 10.01
C THR A 105 4.01 -1.63 9.06
N ILE A 106 4.96 -2.51 9.42
CA ILE A 106 6.07 -2.90 8.54
C ILE A 106 5.54 -3.38 7.18
N HIS A 107 4.50 -4.21 7.17
CA HIS A 107 3.89 -4.70 5.94
C HIS A 107 3.23 -3.58 5.12
N ASN A 108 2.39 -2.76 5.75
CA ASN A 108 1.65 -1.71 5.03
C ASN A 108 2.60 -0.64 4.46
N GLU A 109 3.63 -0.24 5.19
CA GLU A 109 4.65 0.69 4.68
C GLU A 109 5.41 0.06 3.49
N ARG A 110 5.81 -1.21 3.60
CA ARG A 110 6.49 -1.89 2.48
C ARG A 110 5.60 -2.02 1.25
N PHE A 111 4.29 -2.24 1.42
CA PHE A 111 3.35 -2.28 0.31
C PHE A 111 3.36 -0.95 -0.48
N VAL A 112 3.28 0.19 0.21
CA VAL A 112 3.29 1.51 -0.45
C VAL A 112 4.64 1.78 -1.11
N ILE A 113 5.75 1.49 -0.41
CA ILE A 113 7.10 1.69 -0.96
C ILE A 113 7.28 0.89 -2.24
N ARG A 114 6.89 -0.39 -2.25
CA ARG A 114 7.00 -1.23 -3.45
C ARG A 114 6.16 -0.72 -4.60
N LEU A 115 4.94 -0.26 -4.34
CA LEU A 115 4.11 0.32 -5.39
C LEU A 115 4.77 1.56 -6.02
N VAL A 116 5.35 2.44 -5.19
CA VAL A 116 6.08 3.61 -5.69
C VAL A 116 7.38 3.21 -6.42
N ASP A 117 8.08 2.17 -5.98
CA ASP A 117 9.24 1.60 -6.68
C ASP A 117 8.85 1.07 -8.07
N ASP A 118 7.73 0.33 -8.15
CA ASP A 118 7.21 -0.22 -9.41
C ASP A 118 6.77 0.90 -10.36
N ILE A 119 6.09 1.92 -9.85
CA ILE A 119 5.71 3.13 -10.61
C ILE A 119 6.97 3.81 -11.16
N ARG A 120 7.97 4.05 -10.31
CA ARG A 120 9.24 4.68 -10.71
C ARG A 120 9.93 3.89 -11.82
N ALA A 121 9.91 2.56 -11.77
CA ALA A 121 10.51 1.70 -12.79
C ALA A 121 9.70 1.69 -14.10
N ALA A 122 8.38 1.83 -14.04
CA ALA A 122 7.49 1.77 -15.20
C ALA A 122 7.54 3.03 -16.08
N ILE A 123 7.80 4.21 -15.49
CA ILE A 123 7.86 5.49 -16.21
C ILE A 123 8.92 5.47 -17.34
N PRO A 124 10.23 5.25 -17.09
CA PRO A 124 11.23 5.24 -18.15
C PRO A 124 11.08 4.04 -19.10
N ALA A 125 10.37 2.99 -18.68
CA ALA A 125 10.09 1.82 -19.50
C ALA A 125 8.87 2.01 -20.42
N GLY A 126 8.14 3.13 -20.33
CA GLY A 126 6.91 3.36 -21.10
C GLY A 126 5.76 2.41 -20.74
N ARG A 127 5.76 1.85 -19.52
CA ARG A 127 4.77 0.87 -19.04
C ARG A 127 3.89 1.37 -17.89
N PHE A 128 3.86 2.70 -17.68
CA PHE A 128 3.09 3.30 -16.58
C PHE A 128 1.60 2.98 -16.66
N ASP A 129 0.97 3.16 -17.82
CA ASP A 129 -0.46 2.88 -18.01
C ASP A 129 -0.79 1.39 -17.83
N GLU A 130 0.04 0.50 -18.38
CA GLU A 130 -0.10 -0.95 -18.21
C GLU A 130 -0.03 -1.36 -16.73
N LEU A 131 0.94 -0.81 -15.99
CA LEU A 131 1.09 -1.06 -14.56
C LEU A 131 -0.12 -0.53 -13.79
N ARG A 132 -0.59 0.70 -14.08
CA ARG A 132 -1.78 1.29 -13.45
C ARG A 132 -2.98 0.37 -13.62
N ASP A 133 -3.29 -0.01 -14.86
CA ASP A 133 -4.48 -0.78 -15.18
C ASP A 133 -4.41 -2.18 -14.54
N HIS A 134 -3.22 -2.81 -14.54
CA HIS A 134 -2.99 -4.08 -13.85
C HIS A 134 -3.20 -3.98 -12.34
N VAL A 135 -2.58 -3.00 -11.68
CA VAL A 135 -2.63 -2.83 -10.22
C VAL A 135 -4.05 -2.46 -9.77
N LEU A 136 -4.67 -1.45 -10.41
CA LEU A 136 -6.01 -1.00 -10.04
C LEU A 136 -7.07 -2.05 -10.35
N GLY A 137 -6.93 -2.75 -11.48
CA GLY A 137 -7.80 -3.87 -11.84
C GLY A 137 -7.78 -4.96 -10.77
N ARG A 138 -6.60 -5.40 -10.32
CA ARG A 138 -6.47 -6.39 -9.24
C ARG A 138 -6.96 -5.90 -7.88
N TYR A 139 -6.61 -4.67 -7.51
CA TYR A 139 -6.87 -4.12 -6.18
C TYR A 139 -8.38 -3.83 -5.96
N TYR A 140 -9.10 -3.47 -7.02
CA TYR A 140 -10.53 -3.15 -6.96
C TYR A 140 -11.46 -4.21 -7.57
N ALA A 141 -10.95 -5.33 -8.09
CA ALA A 141 -11.74 -6.42 -8.69
C ALA A 141 -12.89 -6.93 -7.79
N ALA A 142 -12.70 -6.98 -6.48
CA ALA A 142 -13.70 -7.50 -5.54
C ALA A 142 -14.83 -6.50 -5.19
N LYS A 143 -14.79 -5.28 -5.72
CA LYS A 143 -15.83 -4.26 -5.54
C LYS A 143 -16.85 -4.19 -6.69
N GLY A 144 -16.65 -4.97 -7.75
CA GLY A 144 -17.53 -5.06 -8.92
C GLY A 144 -18.58 -6.15 -8.78
#